data_AF-A0A7J5EBH5-F1
#
_entry.id   AF-A0A7J5EBH5-F1
#
_cell.length_a   1.000
_cell.length_b   1.000
_cell.length_c   1.000
_cell.angle_alpha   90.00
_cell.angle_beta   90.00
_cell.angle_gamma   90.00
#
_symmetry.space_group_name_H-M   'P 1'
#
loop_
_entity.id
_entity.type
_entity.pdbx_description
1 polymer ?
#
loop_
_entity_poly.entity_id
_entity_poly.type
_entity_poly.pdbx_seq_one_letter_code
_entity_poly.pdbx_strand_id
1 'polypeptide(L)'
;MTDNPHKILDDLKPTKEFFVGIDSDGCVFDTMEIKQKECFCPNLIKHYHLQKISKYARETWEFVNLYSKTRGANRFVTLLKTFELLAERPEVKARNAELLDLTSVAEWVK
;
A
#
# COMPACT_ATOMS: atom_id res chain seq x y z
N MET A 1 25.55 -20.12 18.56
CA MET A 1 25.21 -18.72 18.24
C MET A 1 25.16 -18.63 16.73
N THR A 2 23.98 -18.46 16.16
CA THR A 2 23.79 -18.28 14.72
C THR A 2 24.42 -16.95 14.32
N ASP A 3 25.38 -16.99 13.39
CA ASP A 3 26.01 -15.80 12.83
C ASP A 3 24.94 -14.80 12.37
N ASN A 4 25.12 -13.52 12.71
CA ASN A 4 24.21 -12.45 12.30
C ASN A 4 24.13 -12.43 10.75
N PRO A 5 22.98 -12.74 10.12
CA PRO A 5 22.86 -12.81 8.67
C PRO A 5 23.07 -11.44 7.98
N HIS A 6 23.00 -10.34 8.73
CA HIS A 6 23.27 -8.99 8.21
C HIS A 6 24.75 -8.67 8.04
N LYS A 7 25.65 -9.44 8.68
CA LYS A 7 27.09 -9.13 8.69
C LYS A 7 27.68 -8.99 7.28
N ILE A 8 27.19 -9.79 6.33
CA ILE A 8 27.60 -9.72 4.90
C ILE A 8 27.29 -8.35 4.29
N LEU A 9 26.16 -7.74 4.65
CA LEU A 9 25.76 -6.42 4.16
C LEU A 9 26.50 -5.31 4.91
N ASP A 10 26.69 -5.46 6.22
CA ASP A 10 27.42 -4.49 7.06
C ASP A 10 28.89 -4.36 6.63
N ASP A 11 29.51 -5.49 6.25
CA ASP A 11 30.92 -5.54 5.82
C ASP A 11 31.10 -5.20 4.31
N LEU A 12 30.02 -4.98 3.55
CA LEU A 12 30.06 -4.71 2.12
C LEU A 12 30.70 -3.34 1.84
N LYS A 13 31.89 -3.34 1.22
CA LYS A 13 32.57 -2.11 0.79
C LYS A 13 32.29 -1.81 -0.69
N PRO A 14 31.92 -0.57 -1.05
CA PRO A 14 31.74 -0.18 -2.45
C PRO A 14 33.02 -0.41 -3.27
N THR A 15 32.92 -1.09 -4.41
CA THR A 15 34.06 -1.36 -5.32
C THR A 15 33.99 -0.55 -6.63
N LYS A 16 32.93 0.24 -6.80
CA LYS A 16 32.66 1.06 -7.97
C LYS A 16 32.29 2.46 -7.48
N GLU A 17 32.56 3.48 -8.28
CA GLU A 17 32.23 4.87 -7.97
C GLU A 17 30.72 5.11 -7.95
N PHE A 18 29.97 4.32 -8.74
CA PHE A 18 28.51 4.43 -8.86
C PHE A 18 27.83 3.07 -8.75
N PHE A 19 26.62 3.09 -8.21
CA PHE A 19 25.70 1.96 -8.19
C PHE A 19 24.44 2.33 -9.00
N VAL A 20 24.06 1.47 -9.93
CA VAL A 20 22.80 1.62 -10.68
C VAL A 20 21.89 0.46 -10.30
N GLY A 21 20.86 0.77 -9.51
CA GLY A 21 19.80 -0.17 -9.16
C GLY A 21 18.63 0.00 -10.11
N ILE A 22 18.14 -1.12 -10.66
CA ILE A 22 16.91 -1.15 -11.44
C ILE A 22 15.88 -1.93 -10.62
N ASP A 23 14.79 -1.27 -10.25
CA ASP A 23 13.69 -1.94 -9.57
C ASP A 23 12.95 -2.85 -10.55
N SER A 24 12.78 -4.12 -10.19
CA SER A 24 12.06 -5.05 -11.05
C SER A 24 10.56 -4.76 -11.08
N ASP A 25 9.96 -4.44 -9.94
CA ASP A 25 8.49 -4.37 -9.78
C ASP A 25 7.99 -2.95 -10.07
N GLY A 26 7.36 -2.73 -11.22
CA GLY A 26 6.84 -1.42 -11.62
C GLY A 26 7.81 -0.52 -12.39
N CYS A 27 9.06 -0.94 -12.60
CA CYS A 27 10.00 -0.28 -13.52
C CYS A 27 10.43 -1.19 -14.68
N VAL A 28 10.86 -2.43 -14.40
CA VAL A 28 11.15 -3.41 -15.47
C VAL A 28 9.90 -4.19 -15.89
N PHE A 29 9.08 -4.58 -14.93
CA PHE A 29 7.86 -5.34 -15.16
C PHE A 29 6.63 -4.52 -14.78
N ASP A 30 5.58 -4.60 -15.61
CA ASP A 30 4.26 -4.03 -15.27
C ASP A 30 3.48 -4.98 -14.35
N THR A 31 4.03 -5.19 -13.15
CA THR A 31 3.47 -6.09 -12.13
C THR A 31 2.68 -5.35 -11.06
N MET A 32 2.78 -4.02 -11.01
CA MET A 32 2.12 -3.21 -9.98
C MET A 32 0.60 -3.15 -10.15
N GLU A 33 0.11 -3.09 -11.40
CA GLU A 33 -1.32 -3.14 -11.74
C GLU A 33 -2.00 -4.37 -11.13
N ILE A 34 -1.54 -5.57 -11.53
CA ILE A 34 -2.10 -6.84 -11.06
C ILE A 34 -1.93 -7.02 -9.55
N LYS A 35 -0.78 -6.64 -8.99
CA LYS A 35 -0.52 -6.75 -7.55
C LYS A 35 -1.49 -5.91 -6.72
N GLN A 36 -1.74 -4.66 -7.13
CA GLN A 36 -2.66 -3.79 -6.41
C GLN A 36 -4.13 -4.20 -6.61
N LYS A 37 -4.53 -4.55 -7.84
CA LYS A 37 -5.93 -4.85 -8.19
C LYS A 37 -6.38 -6.24 -7.75
N GLU A 38 -5.54 -7.24 -7.94
CA GLU A 38 -5.91 -8.66 -7.77
C GLU A 38 -5.34 -9.28 -6.50
N CYS A 39 -4.22 -8.78 -5.97
CA CYS A 39 -3.63 -9.32 -4.74
C CYS A 39 -4.00 -8.48 -3.51
N PHE A 40 -3.85 -7.16 -3.55
CA PHE A 40 -4.03 -6.33 -2.35
C PHE A 40 -5.45 -5.82 -2.15
N CYS A 41 -6.10 -5.27 -3.18
CA CYS A 41 -7.45 -4.75 -3.04
C CYS A 41 -8.48 -5.78 -2.55
N PRO A 42 -8.46 -7.06 -3.00
CA PRO A 42 -9.40 -8.05 -2.48
C PRO A 42 -9.20 -8.33 -0.99
N ASN A 43 -7.94 -8.32 -0.52
CA ASN A 43 -7.61 -8.48 0.90
C ASN A 43 -8.05 -7.26 1.72
N LEU A 44 -7.89 -6.04 1.20
CA LEU A 44 -8.45 -4.83 1.81
C LEU A 44 -9.96 -4.98 2.02
N ILE A 45 -10.70 -5.32 0.96
CA ILE A 45 -12.16 -5.44 1.02
C ILE A 45 -12.59 -6.50 2.02
N LYS A 46 -11.93 -7.67 2.00
CA LYS A 46 -12.24 -8.80 2.87
C LYS A 46 -11.98 -8.47 4.35
N HIS A 47 -10.78 -8.01 4.68
CA HIS A 47 -10.32 -7.89 6.05
C HIS A 47 -10.80 -6.61 6.75
N TYR A 48 -11.21 -5.61 5.97
CA TYR A 48 -11.78 -4.37 6.50
C TYR A 48 -13.28 -4.22 6.23
N HIS A 49 -13.95 -5.33 5.91
CA HIS A 49 -15.41 -5.40 5.80
C HIS A 49 -16.04 -4.40 4.80
N LEU A 50 -15.33 -4.06 3.72
CA LEU A 50 -15.75 -3.03 2.75
C LEU A 50 -16.66 -3.57 1.64
N GLN A 51 -17.21 -4.78 1.78
CA GLN A 51 -17.97 -5.45 0.71
C GLN A 51 -19.17 -4.59 0.22
N LYS A 52 -19.84 -3.90 1.14
CA LYS A 52 -20.98 -2.99 0.87
C LYS A 52 -20.63 -1.84 -0.08
N ILE A 53 -19.36 -1.46 -0.11
CA ILE A 53 -18.82 -0.36 -0.93
C ILE A 53 -17.67 -0.85 -1.82
N SER A 54 -17.62 -2.14 -2.13
CA SER A 54 -16.48 -2.79 -2.81
C SER A 54 -16.07 -2.10 -4.12
N LYS A 55 -17.03 -1.61 -4.90
CA LYS A 55 -16.76 -0.78 -6.09
C LYS A 55 -15.93 0.46 -5.73
N TYR A 56 -16.37 1.22 -4.74
CA TYR A 56 -15.72 2.46 -4.33
C TYR A 56 -14.40 2.21 -3.61
N ALA A 57 -14.30 1.12 -2.84
CA ALA A 57 -13.05 0.66 -2.24
C ALA A 57 -11.99 0.34 -3.30
N ARG A 58 -12.35 -0.33 -4.40
CA ARG A 58 -11.45 -0.58 -5.54
C ARG A 58 -10.96 0.71 -6.17
N GLU A 59 -11.89 1.59 -6.56
CA GLU A 59 -11.55 2.87 -7.19
C GLU A 59 -10.62 3.72 -6.31
N THR A 60 -10.90 3.83 -5.02
CA THR A 60 -10.07 4.61 -4.09
C THR A 60 -8.71 3.94 -3.88
N TRP A 61 -8.66 2.60 -3.71
CA TRP A 61 -7.41 1.87 -3.55
C TRP A 61 -6.49 2.01 -4.78
N GLU A 62 -7.05 1.86 -5.97
CA GLU A 62 -6.33 2.02 -7.24
C GLU A 62 -5.85 3.47 -7.41
N PHE A 63 -6.68 4.47 -7.11
CA PHE A 63 -6.24 5.86 -7.16
C PHE A 63 -5.04 6.12 -6.24
N VAL A 64 -5.14 5.71 -4.97
CA VAL A 64 -4.07 5.93 -3.98
C VAL A 64 -2.79 5.19 -4.36
N ASN A 65 -2.90 3.94 -4.80
CA ASN A 65 -1.73 3.08 -4.97
C ASN A 65 -1.16 3.02 -6.41
N LEU A 66 -1.92 3.43 -7.43
CA LEU A 66 -1.52 3.36 -8.83
C LEU A 66 -1.59 4.70 -9.58
N TYR A 67 -2.64 5.51 -9.35
CA TYR A 67 -2.97 6.62 -10.26
C TYR A 67 -2.91 8.01 -9.63
N SER A 68 -2.17 8.16 -8.54
CA SER A 68 -1.97 9.44 -7.86
C SER A 68 -0.53 9.64 -7.43
N LYS A 69 -0.25 10.81 -6.86
CA LYS A 69 1.07 11.16 -6.32
C LYS A 69 1.48 10.33 -5.10
N THR A 70 0.57 9.54 -4.52
CA THR A 70 0.87 8.62 -3.42
C THR A 70 1.30 7.23 -3.91
N ARG A 71 1.37 7.00 -5.23
CA ARG A 71 1.89 5.75 -5.80
C ARG A 71 3.29 5.46 -5.23
N GLY A 72 3.50 4.22 -4.77
CA GLY A 72 4.78 3.77 -4.20
C GLY A 72 5.03 4.19 -2.75
N ALA A 73 4.10 4.90 -2.10
CA ALA A 73 4.21 5.20 -0.68
C ALA A 73 4.10 3.93 0.19
N ASN A 74 4.52 4.05 1.45
CA ASN A 74 4.41 2.96 2.43
C ASN A 74 2.97 2.44 2.53
N ARG A 75 2.81 1.11 2.58
CA ARG A 75 1.50 0.43 2.58
C ARG A 75 0.53 0.87 3.68
N PHE A 76 1.04 1.25 4.85
CA PHE A 76 0.20 1.68 5.97
C PHE A 76 -0.23 3.14 5.81
N VAL A 77 0.64 3.97 5.23
CA VAL A 77 0.29 5.34 4.82
C VAL A 77 -0.80 5.33 3.74
N THR A 78 -0.67 4.46 2.73
CA THR A 78 -1.69 4.34 1.67
C THR A 78 -2.99 3.72 2.17
N LEU A 79 -2.94 2.82 3.16
CA LEU A 79 -4.13 2.31 3.84
C LEU A 79 -4.89 3.44 4.54
N LEU A 80 -4.21 4.24 5.36
CA LEU A 80 -4.81 5.38 6.06
C LEU A 80 -5.40 6.38 5.06
N LYS A 81 -4.66 6.74 4.00
CA LYS A 81 -5.16 7.63 2.95
C LYS A 81 -6.38 7.06 2.22
N THR A 82 -6.40 5.75 1.99
CA THR A 82 -7.57 5.09 1.40
C THR A 82 -8.82 5.28 2.26
N PHE A 83 -8.70 5.09 3.58
CA PHE A 83 -9.81 5.25 4.52
C PHE A 83 -10.28 6.69 4.66
N GLU A 84 -9.33 7.64 4.72
CA GLU A 84 -9.62 9.07 4.70
C GLU A 84 -10.48 9.44 3.47
N LEU A 85 -10.05 9.03 2.28
CA LEU A 85 -10.78 9.33 1.04
C LEU A 85 -12.13 8.59 0.97
N LEU A 86 -12.21 7.34 1.45
CA LEU A 86 -13.49 6.62 1.51
C LEU A 86 -14.50 7.30 2.43
N ALA A 87 -14.06 7.85 3.56
CA ALA A 87 -14.91 8.58 4.50
C ALA A 87 -15.51 9.85 3.88
N GLU A 88 -14.82 10.46 2.91
CA GLU A 88 -15.30 11.66 2.21
C GLU A 88 -16.36 11.36 1.13
N ARG A 89 -16.36 10.14 0.56
CA ARG A 89 -17.20 9.79 -0.59
C ARG A 89 -18.71 9.82 -0.28
N PRO A 90 -19.52 10.57 -1.06
CA PRO A 90 -20.98 10.59 -0.91
C PRO A 90 -21.62 9.20 -0.99
N GLU A 91 -21.09 8.32 -1.84
CA GLU A 91 -21.64 6.99 -2.08
C GLU A 91 -21.43 6.01 -0.92
N VAL A 92 -20.37 6.24 -0.13
CA VAL A 92 -20.07 5.52 1.11
C VAL A 92 -21.03 5.98 2.20
N LYS A 93 -21.21 7.29 2.34
CA LYS A 93 -22.19 7.90 3.28
C LYS A 93 -23.62 7.49 2.97
N ALA A 94 -24.04 7.57 1.70
CA ALA A 94 -25.38 7.19 1.25
C ALA A 94 -25.70 5.70 1.49
N ARG A 95 -24.67 4.85 1.54
CA ARG A 95 -24.82 3.44 1.86
C ARG A 95 -24.78 3.17 3.36
N ASN A 96 -24.53 4.15 4.23
CA ASN A 96 -24.28 3.92 5.66
C ASN A 96 -23.27 2.78 5.85
N ALA A 97 -22.13 2.86 5.16
CA ALA A 97 -21.06 1.89 5.31
C ALA A 97 -20.20 2.26 6.52
N GLU A 98 -19.98 1.29 7.40
CA GLU A 98 -19.10 1.45 8.56
C GLU A 98 -17.66 1.25 8.13
N LEU A 99 -16.81 2.22 8.44
CA LEU A 99 -15.37 2.12 8.25
C LEU A 99 -14.73 1.79 9.61
N LEU A 100 -13.81 0.83 9.63
CA LEU A 100 -13.08 0.51 10.85
C LEU A 100 -12.29 1.72 11.33
N ASP A 101 -12.19 1.85 12.66
CA ASP A 101 -11.30 2.79 13.29
C ASP A 101 -9.84 2.35 13.08
N LEU A 102 -9.06 3.21 12.43
CA LEU A 102 -7.64 3.00 12.18
C LEU A 102 -6.75 3.89 13.06
N THR A 103 -7.28 4.46 14.14
CA THR A 103 -6.53 5.38 15.03
C THR A 103 -5.23 4.76 15.53
N SER A 104 -5.24 3.51 16.00
CA SER A 104 -4.01 2.85 16.46
C SER A 104 -2.97 2.66 15.35
N VAL A 105 -3.40 2.45 14.11
CA VAL A 105 -2.49 2.39 12.95
C VAL A 105 -1.93 3.79 12.66
N ALA A 106 -2.79 4.81 12.70
CA ALA A 106 -2.38 6.19 12.49
C ALA A 106 -1.38 6.69 13.54
N GLU A 107 -1.50 6.24 14.78
CA GLU A 107 -0.54 6.53 15.85
C GLU A 107 0.79 5.79 15.65
N TRP A 108 0.74 4.53 15.21
CA TRP A 108 1.94 3.73 14.97
C TRP A 108 2.77 4.18 13.75
N VAL A 109 2.12 4.75 12.73
CA VAL A 109 2.80 5.23 11.50
C VAL A 109 3.55 6.55 11.72
N LYS A 110 3.27 7.30 12.81
CA LYS A 110 3.99 8.53 13.17
C LYS A 110 5.42 8.25 13.63
#